data_AF-A0A0C3RCI4-F1
#
_entry.id   AF-A0A0C3RCI4-F1
#
_cell.length_a   1.000
_cell.length_b   1.000
_cell.length_c   1.000
_cell.angle_alpha   90.00
_cell.angle_beta   90.00
_cell.angle_gamma   90.00
#
_symmetry.space_group_name_H-M   'P 1'
#
loop_
_entity.id
_entity.type
_entity.pdbx_description
1 polymer ?
#
loop_
_entity_poly.entity_id
_entity_poly.type
_entity_poly.pdbx_seq_one_letter_code
_entity_poly.pdbx_strand_id
1 'polypeptide(L)'
;MNQPNAYLWKERIPGGCHWSGIVRRGTTLRLVNVAGNANAAVLFYNMEEKLERYNMADTLKTQHTFRLTKGHACHSDMGRIFCCISEDTSGWHDTVCGLSDADLIRQKYGVGRYQELRNDMFRSGLDGMLIELGKWGLGMRDVVSNINFFSKVTANSSGELEFHAGSGKAGDYVDLSFEMDTLVVLSAAPHPLDPAETYRPGEISLTAFATSTGSGDFRWGPKECTRIAENARGLENTQRLYARGGAA
;
A
#
# COMPACT_ATOMS: atom_id res chain seq x y z
N MET A 1 13.58 -27.39 -8.99
CA MET A 1 12.25 -28.02 -8.93
C MET A 1 11.25 -26.95 -8.52
N ASN A 2 10.50 -26.43 -9.49
CA ASN A 2 9.51 -25.36 -9.34
C ASN A 2 8.31 -25.89 -8.54
N GLN A 3 8.10 -25.42 -7.32
CA GLN A 3 6.73 -25.37 -6.83
C GLN A 3 6.05 -24.19 -7.55
N PRO A 4 4.94 -24.40 -8.28
CA PRO A 4 4.12 -23.28 -8.69
C PRO A 4 3.63 -22.61 -7.42
N ASN A 5 3.94 -21.33 -7.20
CA ASN A 5 3.31 -20.55 -6.14
C ASN A 5 1.81 -20.58 -6.40
N ALA A 6 1.09 -21.49 -5.75
CA ALA A 6 -0.34 -21.57 -5.83
C ALA A 6 -0.89 -20.31 -5.16
N TYR A 7 -1.39 -19.39 -5.99
CA TYR A 7 -1.99 -18.17 -5.49
C TYR A 7 -3.23 -18.54 -4.65
N LEU A 8 -3.35 -17.93 -3.47
CA LEU A 8 -4.53 -18.06 -2.62
C LEU A 8 -5.74 -17.42 -3.30
N TRP A 9 -5.52 -16.24 -3.90
CA TRP A 9 -6.50 -15.52 -4.71
C TRP A 9 -5.81 -14.48 -5.58
N LYS A 10 -6.55 -14.01 -6.59
CA LYS A 10 -6.16 -12.93 -7.49
C LYS A 10 -7.35 -12.01 -7.73
N GLU A 11 -7.09 -10.71 -7.77
CA GLU A 11 -8.08 -9.67 -8.02
C GLU A 11 -7.53 -8.65 -9.05
N ARG A 12 -8.41 -8.00 -9.80
CA ARG A 12 -8.05 -6.89 -10.69
C ARG A 12 -8.85 -5.66 -10.32
N ILE A 13 -8.14 -4.56 -10.10
CA ILE A 13 -8.72 -3.27 -9.73
C ILE A 13 -8.51 -2.33 -10.92
N PRO A 14 -9.55 -2.08 -11.73
CA PRO A 14 -9.46 -1.13 -12.83
C PRO A 14 -9.01 0.26 -12.33
N GLY A 15 -8.39 1.04 -13.20
CA GLY A 15 -8.00 2.40 -12.86
C GLY A 15 -9.19 3.23 -12.37
N GLY A 16 -8.99 4.00 -11.31
CA GLY A 16 -10.05 4.80 -10.68
C GLY A 16 -11.04 4.00 -9.84
N CYS A 17 -10.95 2.66 -9.79
CA CYS A 17 -11.71 1.82 -8.87
C CYS A 17 -11.00 1.67 -7.51
N HIS A 18 -11.72 1.11 -6.56
CA HIS A 18 -11.29 0.96 -5.18
C HIS A 18 -11.63 -0.44 -4.68
N TRP A 19 -10.91 -0.89 -3.67
CA TRP A 19 -11.05 -2.23 -3.10
C TRP A 19 -10.67 -2.21 -1.62
N SER A 20 -11.28 -3.10 -0.85
CA SER A 20 -10.84 -3.40 0.50
C SER A 20 -10.95 -4.88 0.80
N GLY A 21 -10.03 -5.37 1.63
CA GLY A 21 -10.01 -6.78 2.02
C GLY A 21 -9.03 -7.05 3.15
N ILE A 22 -9.21 -8.21 3.78
CA ILE A 22 -8.34 -8.67 4.86
C ILE A 22 -7.20 -9.48 4.25
N VAL A 23 -5.97 -9.07 4.54
CA VAL A 23 -4.76 -9.87 4.30
C VAL A 23 -4.31 -10.44 5.63
N ARG A 24 -4.31 -11.77 5.74
CA ARG A 24 -3.95 -12.46 6.97
C ARG A 24 -2.44 -12.45 7.16
N ARG A 25 -2.00 -12.44 8.41
CA ARG A 25 -0.60 -12.65 8.79
C ARG A 25 -0.05 -13.92 8.11
N GLY A 26 1.21 -13.86 7.65
CA GLY A 26 1.85 -14.95 6.92
C GLY A 26 1.38 -15.05 5.46
N THR A 27 0.73 -14.01 4.96
CA THR A 27 0.39 -13.85 3.54
C THR A 27 1.26 -12.76 2.92
N THR A 28 1.74 -13.01 1.72
CA THR A 28 2.36 -11.97 0.89
C THR A 28 1.34 -11.52 -0.15
N LEU A 29 1.08 -10.21 -0.19
CA LEU A 29 0.27 -9.57 -1.22
C LEU A 29 1.19 -8.93 -2.25
N ARG A 30 1.11 -9.37 -3.50
CA ARG A 30 1.73 -8.72 -4.64
C ARG A 30 0.77 -7.71 -5.26
N LEU A 31 1.22 -6.47 -5.39
CA LEU A 31 0.59 -5.46 -6.26
C LEU A 31 1.38 -5.42 -7.56
N VAL A 32 0.70 -5.34 -8.70
CA VAL A 32 1.33 -5.19 -10.02
C VAL A 32 0.76 -3.97 -10.74
N ASN A 33 1.65 -3.08 -11.18
CA ASN A 33 1.34 -1.98 -12.10
C ASN A 33 1.19 -2.54 -13.52
N VAL A 34 -0.04 -2.82 -13.94
CA VAL A 34 -0.30 -3.63 -15.15
C VAL A 34 0.22 -2.95 -16.42
N ALA A 35 -0.06 -1.66 -16.57
CA ALA A 35 0.25 -0.90 -17.79
C ALA A 35 1.40 0.11 -17.62
N GLY A 36 1.94 0.29 -16.41
CA GLY A 36 3.05 1.20 -16.12
C GLY A 36 2.63 2.58 -15.60
N ASN A 37 1.34 2.92 -15.66
CA ASN A 37 0.81 4.23 -15.26
C ASN A 37 -0.10 4.17 -14.01
N ALA A 38 -0.02 3.10 -13.21
CA ALA A 38 -0.87 2.96 -12.05
C ALA A 38 -0.34 3.72 -10.83
N ASN A 39 -1.26 4.23 -10.02
CA ASN A 39 -1.01 4.67 -8.65
C ASN A 39 -1.89 3.82 -7.74
N ALA A 40 -1.29 3.15 -6.76
CA ALA A 40 -2.04 2.42 -5.74
C ALA A 40 -1.88 3.13 -4.40
N ALA A 41 -2.84 3.99 -4.07
CA ALA A 41 -2.95 4.57 -2.74
C ALA A 41 -3.50 3.51 -1.78
N VAL A 42 -2.80 3.22 -0.69
CA VAL A 42 -3.12 2.13 0.23
C VAL A 42 -3.10 2.59 1.68
N LEU A 43 -4.11 2.18 2.44
CA LEU A 43 -4.23 2.32 3.88
C LEU A 43 -4.19 0.94 4.55
N PHE A 44 -3.57 0.87 5.73
CA PHE A 44 -3.54 -0.33 6.56
C PHE A 44 -4.14 -0.07 7.94
N TYR A 45 -4.96 -1.02 8.40
CA TYR A 45 -5.52 -1.04 9.75
C TYR A 45 -5.38 -2.44 10.34
N ASN A 46 -5.13 -2.52 11.65
CA ASN A 46 -5.14 -3.80 12.34
C ASN A 46 -6.59 -4.32 12.41
N MET A 47 -6.83 -5.56 11.99
CA MET A 47 -8.17 -6.12 12.01
C MET A 47 -8.70 -6.44 13.40
N GLU A 48 -7.82 -6.64 14.37
CA GLU A 48 -8.18 -6.89 15.78
C GLU A 48 -8.52 -5.58 16.52
N GLU A 49 -7.86 -4.48 16.18
CA GLU A 49 -8.10 -3.14 16.72
C GLU A 49 -7.89 -2.08 15.64
N LYS A 50 -8.97 -1.61 15.01
CA LYS A 50 -8.89 -0.70 13.84
C LYS A 50 -8.42 0.71 14.20
N LEU A 51 -8.28 1.04 15.48
CA LEU A 51 -7.60 2.25 15.91
C LEU A 51 -6.09 2.20 15.67
N GLU A 52 -5.49 1.01 15.65
CA GLU A 52 -4.10 0.82 15.23
C GLU A 52 -4.02 0.79 13.71
N ARG A 53 -3.24 1.72 13.15
CA ARG A 53 -3.24 2.03 11.72
C ARG A 53 -1.87 2.45 11.24
N TYR A 54 -1.67 2.41 9.93
CA TYR A 54 -0.40 2.79 9.32
C TYR A 54 0.01 4.20 9.76
N ASN A 55 1.30 4.35 10.10
CA ASN A 55 1.88 5.62 10.49
C ASN A 55 3.08 5.94 9.60
N MET A 56 2.91 6.96 8.75
CA MET A 56 3.95 7.46 7.87
C MET A 56 5.15 7.98 8.65
N ALA A 57 4.94 8.77 9.70
CA ALA A 57 6.04 9.40 10.44
C ALA A 57 6.92 8.35 11.12
N ASP A 58 6.34 7.35 11.77
CA ASP A 58 7.08 6.25 12.38
C ASP A 58 7.76 5.39 11.33
N THR A 59 7.09 5.12 10.21
CA THR A 59 7.66 4.41 9.07
C THR A 59 8.92 5.11 8.53
N LEU A 60 8.87 6.42 8.30
CA LEU A 60 9.99 7.16 7.71
C LEU A 60 11.12 7.40 8.72
N LYS A 61 10.78 7.83 9.94
CA LYS A 61 11.75 8.20 10.98
C LYS A 61 12.60 7.02 11.42
N THR A 62 11.97 5.87 11.69
CA THR A 62 12.67 4.69 12.20
C THR A 62 13.62 4.08 11.17
N GLN A 63 13.35 4.32 9.89
CA GLN A 63 14.12 3.77 8.77
C GLN A 63 15.03 4.81 8.11
N HIS A 64 15.06 6.05 8.64
CA HIS A 64 15.84 7.18 8.12
C HIS A 64 15.71 7.38 6.61
N THR A 65 14.48 7.27 6.10
CA THR A 65 14.17 7.32 4.66
C THR A 65 13.08 8.34 4.36
N PHE A 66 13.05 8.82 3.10
CA PHE A 66 11.95 9.60 2.54
C PHE A 66 11.13 8.81 1.51
N ARG A 67 11.55 7.59 1.19
CA ARG A 67 10.91 6.70 0.20
C ARG A 67 10.72 5.31 0.76
N LEU A 68 9.75 4.57 0.21
CA LEU A 68 9.60 3.14 0.48
C LEU A 68 10.11 2.31 -0.70
N THR A 69 10.76 1.19 -0.38
CA THR A 69 11.28 0.20 -1.36
C THR A 69 11.62 -1.10 -0.63
N LYS A 70 12.14 -2.11 -1.33
CA LYS A 70 12.56 -3.40 -0.78
C LYS A 70 13.41 -3.24 0.49
N GLY A 71 13.06 -4.01 1.52
CA GLY A 71 13.72 -3.99 2.82
C GLY A 71 13.13 -2.98 3.80
N HIS A 72 12.21 -2.09 3.38
CA HIS A 72 11.48 -1.24 4.32
C HIS A 72 10.26 -1.97 4.91
N ALA A 73 9.88 -1.58 6.12
CA ALA A 73 8.70 -2.02 6.83
C ALA A 73 7.63 -0.91 6.84
N CYS A 74 6.36 -1.30 6.92
CA CYS A 74 5.24 -0.39 7.12
C CYS A 74 4.83 -0.44 8.60
N HIS A 75 5.14 0.61 9.35
CA HIS A 75 4.91 0.68 10.79
C HIS A 75 3.48 1.12 11.11
N SER A 76 2.93 0.60 12.21
CA SER A 76 1.75 1.11 12.86
C SER A 76 2.10 2.27 13.81
N ASP A 77 1.11 3.08 14.18
CA ASP A 77 1.22 4.07 15.25
C ASP A 77 1.45 3.50 16.66
N MET A 78 1.28 2.19 16.86
CA MET A 78 1.62 1.49 18.11
C MET A 78 3.01 0.82 18.10
N GLY A 79 3.88 1.15 17.14
CA GLY A 79 5.25 0.61 17.08
C GLY A 79 5.36 -0.88 16.72
N ARG A 80 4.37 -1.41 15.99
CA ARG A 80 4.34 -2.74 15.36
C ARG A 80 4.49 -2.62 13.84
N ILE A 81 4.63 -3.75 13.15
CA ILE A 81 4.81 -3.81 11.70
C ILE A 81 3.60 -4.46 11.06
N PHE A 82 2.94 -3.76 10.13
CA PHE A 82 1.88 -4.35 9.30
C PHE A 82 2.45 -5.34 8.30
N CYS A 83 3.43 -4.89 7.53
CA CYS A 83 4.09 -5.68 6.51
C CYS A 83 5.51 -5.18 6.22
N CYS A 84 6.35 -6.06 5.71
CA CYS A 84 7.62 -5.71 5.10
C CYS A 84 7.52 -5.74 3.57
N ILE A 85 8.16 -4.78 2.91
CA ILE A 85 8.34 -4.79 1.45
C ILE A 85 9.44 -5.80 1.13
N SER A 86 9.04 -7.03 0.81
CA SER A 86 9.96 -8.16 0.59
C SER A 86 10.59 -8.14 -0.79
N GLU A 87 9.86 -7.67 -1.80
CA GLU A 87 10.36 -7.48 -3.17
C GLU A 87 9.78 -6.19 -3.74
N ASP A 88 10.55 -5.52 -4.59
CA ASP A 88 10.14 -4.28 -5.27
C ASP A 88 10.98 -4.13 -6.54
N THR A 89 10.32 -4.05 -7.70
CA THR A 89 10.98 -3.79 -8.99
C THR A 89 10.92 -2.33 -9.42
N SER A 90 10.05 -1.52 -8.79
CA SER A 90 9.88 -0.08 -9.06
C SER A 90 10.99 0.73 -8.40
N GLY A 91 11.43 0.30 -7.22
CA GLY A 91 12.51 0.91 -6.46
C GLY A 91 12.13 2.20 -5.72
N TRP A 92 10.89 2.66 -5.81
CA TRP A 92 10.40 3.87 -5.14
C TRP A 92 8.88 3.86 -4.99
N HIS A 93 8.42 4.18 -3.78
CA HIS A 93 7.03 4.48 -3.50
C HIS A 93 6.92 5.73 -2.61
N ASP A 94 6.00 6.61 -2.98
CA ASP A 94 5.63 7.79 -2.21
C ASP A 94 4.78 7.39 -1.00
N THR A 95 4.96 8.10 0.11
CA THR A 95 4.06 8.00 1.28
C THR A 95 3.83 9.35 1.94
N VAL A 96 4.36 10.42 1.34
CA VAL A 96 4.23 11.78 1.87
C VAL A 96 3.10 12.53 1.20
N CYS A 97 2.71 12.15 -0.01
CA CYS A 97 1.53 12.71 -0.67
C CYS A 97 0.28 11.95 -0.21
N GLY A 98 -0.80 12.70 -0.04
CA GLY A 98 -2.09 12.13 0.33
C GLY A 98 -2.83 11.52 -0.86
N LEU A 99 -4.16 11.57 -0.76
CA LEU A 99 -5.10 11.13 -1.78
C LEU A 99 -5.49 12.30 -2.70
N SER A 100 -5.88 12.01 -3.93
CA SER A 100 -6.65 12.97 -4.73
C SER A 100 -8.07 13.11 -4.18
N ASP A 101 -8.60 14.33 -4.14
CA ASP A 101 -9.99 14.62 -3.76
C ASP A 101 -10.86 15.01 -4.97
N ALA A 102 -12.17 15.14 -4.75
CA ALA A 102 -13.12 15.43 -5.82
C ALA A 102 -12.87 16.78 -6.50
N ASP A 103 -12.42 17.78 -5.74
CA ASP A 103 -12.19 19.13 -6.26
C ASP A 103 -10.94 19.18 -7.13
N LEU A 104 -9.86 18.52 -6.72
CA LEU A 104 -8.66 18.33 -7.51
C LEU A 104 -8.96 17.58 -8.82
N ILE A 105 -9.69 16.47 -8.74
CA ILE A 105 -10.10 15.71 -9.93
C ILE A 105 -10.94 16.59 -10.87
N ARG A 106 -11.89 17.36 -10.35
CA ARG A 106 -12.74 18.25 -11.15
C ARG A 106 -11.93 19.37 -11.81
N GLN A 107 -11.02 19.99 -11.07
CA GLN A 107 -10.16 21.06 -11.59
C GLN A 107 -9.26 20.55 -12.72
N LYS A 108 -8.71 19.35 -12.57
CA LYS A 108 -7.71 18.81 -13.48
C LYS A 108 -8.31 18.14 -14.72
N TYR A 109 -9.40 17.40 -14.54
CA TYR A 109 -9.97 16.56 -15.59
C TYR A 109 -11.36 17.01 -16.06
N GLY A 110 -12.00 17.92 -15.32
CA GLY A 110 -13.39 18.31 -15.54
C GLY A 110 -14.38 17.35 -14.89
N VAL A 111 -15.59 17.29 -15.42
CA VAL A 111 -16.69 16.49 -14.87
C VAL A 111 -16.89 15.26 -15.75
N GLY A 112 -16.71 14.07 -15.16
CA GLY A 112 -16.98 12.79 -15.81
C GLY A 112 -18.02 11.99 -15.04
N ARG A 113 -19.32 12.13 -15.37
CA ARG A 113 -20.41 11.50 -14.60
C ARG A 113 -20.66 10.07 -15.04
N TYR A 114 -21.18 9.25 -14.12
CA TYR A 114 -21.58 7.87 -14.42
C TYR A 114 -22.61 7.76 -15.55
N GLN A 115 -23.57 8.68 -15.64
CA GLN A 115 -24.61 8.65 -16.68
C GLN A 115 -24.03 8.77 -18.10
N GLU A 116 -22.89 9.45 -18.24
CA GLU A 116 -22.23 9.74 -19.51
C GLU A 116 -21.11 8.74 -19.79
N LEU A 117 -20.26 8.47 -18.80
CA LEU A 117 -19.03 7.70 -18.96
C LEU A 117 -19.09 6.28 -18.36
N ARG A 118 -20.19 5.91 -17.69
CA ARG A 118 -20.35 4.61 -17.02
C ARG A 118 -19.16 4.32 -16.09
N ASN A 119 -18.44 3.23 -16.34
CA ASN A 119 -17.32 2.81 -15.51
C ASN A 119 -16.08 3.70 -15.70
N ASP A 120 -16.02 4.50 -16.77
CA ASP A 120 -14.94 5.46 -17.05
C ASP A 120 -15.20 6.83 -16.40
N MET A 121 -16.19 6.92 -15.50
CA MET A 121 -16.44 8.14 -14.72
C MET A 121 -15.23 8.56 -13.91
N PHE A 122 -15.10 9.87 -13.66
CA PHE A 122 -13.97 10.39 -12.91
C PHE A 122 -14.21 10.21 -11.42
N ARG A 123 -13.26 9.55 -10.76
CA ARG A 123 -13.30 9.22 -9.33
C ARG A 123 -12.04 9.73 -8.65
N SER A 124 -12.22 10.23 -7.44
CA SER A 124 -11.14 10.67 -6.55
C SER A 124 -10.66 9.55 -5.66
N GLY A 125 -9.43 9.68 -5.15
CA GLY A 125 -8.89 8.77 -4.15
C GLY A 125 -9.69 8.80 -2.86
N LEU A 126 -9.99 10.00 -2.35
CA LEU A 126 -10.66 10.19 -1.07
C LEU A 126 -12.09 9.63 -1.04
N ASP A 127 -12.93 9.93 -2.05
CA ASP A 127 -14.31 9.43 -2.08
C ASP A 127 -14.33 7.91 -2.14
N GLY A 128 -13.43 7.33 -2.94
CA GLY A 128 -13.25 5.90 -3.05
C GLY A 128 -12.83 5.24 -1.74
N MET A 129 -11.86 5.83 -1.05
CA MET A 129 -11.44 5.37 0.27
C MET A 129 -12.59 5.40 1.27
N LEU A 130 -13.41 6.47 1.28
CA LEU A 130 -14.56 6.56 2.20
C LEU A 130 -15.62 5.50 1.92
N ILE A 131 -15.87 5.16 0.66
CA ILE A 131 -16.78 4.07 0.29
C ILE A 131 -16.26 2.74 0.84
N GLU A 132 -14.98 2.45 0.63
CA GLU A 132 -14.39 1.20 1.07
C GLU A 132 -14.27 1.13 2.60
N LEU A 133 -13.84 2.19 3.27
CA LEU A 133 -13.78 2.30 4.73
C LEU A 133 -15.16 2.11 5.36
N GLY A 134 -16.21 2.66 4.74
CA GLY A 134 -17.59 2.50 5.19
C GLY A 134 -18.04 1.05 5.30
N LYS A 135 -17.53 0.16 4.43
CA LYS A 135 -17.81 -1.30 4.49
C LYS A 135 -17.31 -1.95 5.79
N TRP A 136 -16.36 -1.32 6.46
CA TRP A 136 -15.71 -1.81 7.68
C TRP A 136 -16.09 -1.01 8.94
N GLY A 137 -17.09 -0.13 8.83
CA GLY A 137 -17.54 0.74 9.93
C GLY A 137 -16.58 1.91 10.22
N LEU A 138 -15.71 2.24 9.26
CA LEU A 138 -14.76 3.36 9.33
C LEU A 138 -15.26 4.54 8.48
N GLY A 139 -14.74 5.73 8.74
CA GLY A 139 -15.12 6.95 8.02
C GLY A 139 -14.00 7.98 7.92
N MET A 140 -14.37 9.25 7.71
CA MET A 140 -13.41 10.33 7.44
C MET A 140 -12.31 10.48 8.51
N ARG A 141 -12.66 10.32 9.80
CA ARG A 141 -11.68 10.38 10.91
C ARG A 141 -10.61 9.29 10.85
N ASP A 142 -10.90 8.22 10.11
CA ASP A 142 -10.05 7.04 10.01
C ASP A 142 -9.12 7.13 8.80
N VAL A 143 -9.31 8.11 7.91
CA VAL A 143 -8.37 8.42 6.81
C VAL A 143 -7.09 9.00 7.42
N VAL A 144 -5.98 8.30 7.21
CA VAL A 144 -4.64 8.68 7.65
C VAL A 144 -3.70 8.84 6.47
N SER A 145 -2.43 9.15 6.73
CA SER A 145 -1.38 9.06 5.71
C SER A 145 -1.43 7.70 5.01
N ASN A 146 -1.28 7.70 3.69
CA ASN A 146 -1.30 6.48 2.87
C ASN A 146 0.09 6.22 2.27
N ILE A 147 0.23 5.05 1.64
CA ILE A 147 1.34 4.78 0.72
C ILE A 147 0.78 4.85 -0.70
N ASN A 148 1.42 5.61 -1.58
CA ASN A 148 1.16 5.64 -3.02
C ASN A 148 2.17 4.73 -3.72
N PHE A 149 1.87 3.43 -3.81
CA PHE A 149 2.71 2.48 -4.53
C PHE A 149 2.77 2.83 -6.02
N PHE A 150 3.92 2.57 -6.63
CA PHE A 150 4.30 2.90 -8.01
C PHE A 150 4.46 4.40 -8.35
N SER A 151 4.20 5.29 -7.38
CA SER A 151 4.40 6.73 -7.53
C SER A 151 5.75 7.15 -6.96
N LYS A 152 6.47 8.01 -7.68
CA LYS A 152 7.73 8.60 -7.22
C LYS A 152 7.61 10.11 -7.06
N VAL A 153 7.94 10.58 -5.86
CA VAL A 153 8.00 11.99 -5.50
C VAL A 153 9.32 12.30 -4.79
N THR A 154 9.92 13.44 -5.09
CA THR A 154 11.12 13.95 -4.40
C THR A 154 10.93 15.41 -3.99
N ALA A 155 11.62 15.86 -2.95
CA ALA A 155 11.73 17.30 -2.67
C ALA A 155 12.85 17.92 -3.54
N ASN A 156 12.57 19.06 -4.17
CA ASN A 156 13.58 19.85 -4.86
C ASN A 156 14.39 20.72 -3.87
N SER A 157 15.36 21.50 -4.36
CA SER A 157 16.20 22.37 -3.51
C SER A 157 15.43 23.48 -2.78
N SER A 158 14.22 23.81 -3.24
CA SER A 158 13.32 24.79 -2.62
C SER A 158 12.37 24.14 -1.60
N GLY A 159 12.40 22.82 -1.46
CA GLY A 159 11.51 22.05 -0.58
C GLY A 159 10.15 21.71 -1.20
N GLU A 160 9.92 22.02 -2.47
CA GLU A 160 8.68 21.65 -3.17
C GLU A 160 8.73 20.18 -3.59
N LEU A 161 7.57 19.52 -3.53
CA LEU A 161 7.43 18.14 -3.96
C LEU A 161 7.25 18.05 -5.48
N GLU A 162 8.09 17.24 -6.12
CA GLU A 162 8.10 17.01 -7.56
C GLU A 162 7.73 15.56 -7.86
N PHE A 163 6.69 15.36 -8.67
CA PHE A 163 6.28 14.04 -9.16
C PHE A 163 7.08 13.63 -10.40
N HIS A 164 7.62 12.42 -10.39
CA HIS A 164 8.44 11.90 -11.49
C HIS A 164 7.59 11.03 -12.42
N ALA A 165 7.03 11.65 -13.47
CA ALA A 165 6.28 10.94 -14.49
C ALA A 165 7.13 9.86 -15.19
N GLY A 166 6.50 8.73 -15.54
CA GLY A 166 7.18 7.61 -16.22
C GLY A 166 8.15 6.82 -15.33
N SER A 167 8.10 7.00 -14.00
CA SER A 167 8.90 6.22 -13.05
C SER A 167 8.44 4.76 -12.94
N GLY A 168 7.14 4.50 -13.08
CA GLY A 168 6.58 3.16 -13.15
C GLY A 168 6.69 2.54 -14.54
N LYS A 169 6.93 1.22 -14.61
CA LYS A 169 6.97 0.43 -15.85
C LYS A 169 5.88 -0.63 -15.83
N ALA A 170 5.43 -1.00 -17.03
CA ALA A 170 4.45 -2.07 -17.18
C ALA A 170 5.01 -3.39 -16.60
N GLY A 171 4.21 -4.02 -15.73
CA GLY A 171 4.59 -5.25 -15.04
C GLY A 171 5.45 -5.04 -13.79
N ASP A 172 5.77 -3.79 -13.42
CA ASP A 172 6.41 -3.54 -12.13
C ASP A 172 5.54 -4.06 -10.99
N TYR A 173 6.19 -4.62 -9.97
CA TYR A 173 5.48 -5.19 -8.83
C TYR A 173 6.18 -4.90 -7.52
N VAL A 174 5.39 -4.99 -6.45
CA VAL A 174 5.84 -4.91 -5.06
C VAL A 174 5.18 -6.04 -4.26
N ASP A 175 5.96 -6.73 -3.45
CA ASP A 175 5.49 -7.78 -2.54
C ASP A 175 5.49 -7.28 -1.10
N LEU A 176 4.32 -7.34 -0.48
CA LEU A 176 4.09 -6.96 0.91
C LEU A 176 3.87 -8.22 1.74
N SER A 177 4.85 -8.60 2.56
CA SER A 177 4.75 -9.75 3.45
C SER A 177 4.17 -9.32 4.79
N PHE A 178 2.94 -9.75 5.10
CA PHE A 178 2.17 -9.28 6.25
C PHE A 178 2.52 -10.01 7.54
N GLU A 179 2.75 -9.21 8.58
CA GLU A 179 3.15 -9.63 9.93
C GLU A 179 1.99 -9.54 10.93
N MET A 180 0.87 -8.91 10.53
CA MET A 180 -0.39 -8.83 11.28
C MET A 180 -1.59 -9.09 10.36
N ASP A 181 -2.70 -9.51 10.95
CA ASP A 181 -3.98 -9.54 10.24
C ASP A 181 -4.41 -8.10 9.92
N THR A 182 -4.40 -7.76 8.64
CA THR A 182 -4.46 -6.36 8.19
C THR A 182 -5.65 -6.14 7.28
N LEU A 183 -6.44 -5.12 7.57
CA LEU A 183 -7.36 -4.54 6.60
C LEU A 183 -6.56 -3.66 5.66
N VAL A 184 -6.57 -4.03 4.39
CA VAL A 184 -6.01 -3.24 3.31
C VAL A 184 -7.15 -2.53 2.61
N VAL A 185 -7.02 -1.21 2.46
CA VAL A 185 -7.93 -0.39 1.63
C VAL A 185 -7.11 0.24 0.53
N LEU A 186 -7.52 0.06 -0.72
CA LEU A 186 -6.78 0.48 -1.91
C LEU A 186 -7.64 1.36 -2.80
N SER A 187 -7.04 2.43 -3.31
CA SER A 187 -7.58 3.24 -4.40
C SER A 187 -6.61 3.25 -5.58
N ALA A 188 -7.11 2.93 -6.77
CA ALA A 188 -6.40 3.05 -8.04
C ALA A 188 -6.65 4.41 -8.72
N ALA A 189 -7.08 5.43 -7.96
CA ALA A 189 -7.28 6.78 -8.49
C ALA A 189 -5.94 7.50 -8.78
N PRO A 190 -5.95 8.52 -9.65
CA PRO A 190 -4.74 9.29 -9.95
C PRO A 190 -4.07 9.85 -8.70
N HIS A 191 -2.73 9.84 -8.69
CA HIS A 191 -1.93 10.50 -7.66
C HIS A 191 -2.19 12.01 -7.69
N PRO A 192 -2.27 12.71 -6.54
CA PRO A 192 -2.62 14.13 -6.51
C PRO A 192 -1.63 15.03 -7.27
N LEU A 193 -0.34 14.68 -7.29
CA LEU A 193 0.70 15.42 -8.02
C LEU A 193 1.02 14.88 -9.42
N ASP A 194 0.31 13.86 -9.92
CA ASP A 194 0.49 13.41 -11.30
C ASP A 194 0.23 14.62 -12.23
N PRO A 195 1.05 14.91 -13.26
CA PRO A 195 0.80 16.00 -14.20
C PRO A 195 -0.17 15.65 -15.34
N ALA A 196 -0.56 14.38 -15.52
CA ALA A 196 -1.35 13.95 -16.68
C ALA A 196 -2.70 14.70 -16.80
N GLU A 197 -2.97 15.31 -17.95
CA GLU A 197 -4.17 16.13 -18.20
C GLU A 197 -5.42 15.31 -18.55
N THR A 198 -5.25 14.05 -18.95
CA THR A 198 -6.36 13.14 -19.27
C THR A 198 -6.61 12.17 -18.13
N TYR A 199 -7.88 11.99 -17.74
CA TYR A 199 -8.24 10.99 -16.74
C TYR A 199 -8.10 9.59 -17.32
N ARG A 200 -6.96 8.95 -17.04
CA ARG A 200 -6.68 7.57 -17.47
C ARG A 200 -5.85 6.83 -16.43
N PRO A 201 -6.37 6.66 -15.19
CA PRO A 201 -5.65 5.92 -14.14
C PRO A 201 -5.31 4.49 -14.57
N GLY A 202 -4.16 3.99 -14.13
CA GLY A 202 -3.71 2.63 -14.44
C GLY A 202 -4.39 1.55 -13.59
N GLU A 203 -4.51 0.35 -14.15
CA GLU A 203 -5.01 -0.85 -13.46
C GLU A 203 -3.96 -1.43 -12.50
N ILE A 204 -4.44 -1.96 -11.37
CA ILE A 204 -3.65 -2.70 -10.40
C ILE A 204 -4.13 -4.16 -10.36
N SER A 205 -3.21 -5.13 -10.49
CA SER A 205 -3.51 -6.52 -10.16
C SER A 205 -3.02 -6.85 -8.76
N LEU A 206 -3.88 -7.48 -7.97
CA LEU A 206 -3.54 -8.03 -6.66
C LEU A 206 -3.41 -9.54 -6.75
N THR A 207 -2.38 -10.10 -6.15
CA THR A 207 -2.21 -11.55 -6.04
C THR A 207 -1.70 -11.92 -4.65
N ALA A 208 -2.40 -12.79 -3.95
CA ALA A 208 -1.99 -13.25 -2.63
C ALA A 208 -1.41 -14.66 -2.68
N PHE A 209 -0.37 -14.90 -1.90
CA PHE A 209 0.23 -16.22 -1.72
C PHE A 209 0.74 -16.38 -0.28
N ALA A 210 0.91 -17.61 0.17
CA ALA A 210 1.50 -17.87 1.47
C ALA A 210 2.94 -17.33 1.51
N THR A 211 3.31 -16.63 2.57
CA THR A 211 4.68 -16.14 2.76
C THR A 211 5.60 -17.32 3.02
N SER A 212 6.66 -17.46 2.20
CA SER A 212 7.65 -18.52 2.40
C SER A 212 8.52 -18.20 3.63
N THR A 213 8.34 -18.96 4.70
CA THR A 213 9.26 -18.96 5.85
C THR A 213 10.45 -19.85 5.50
N GLY A 214 11.53 -19.28 4.97
CA GLY A 214 12.74 -20.03 4.67
C GLY A 214 13.23 -20.82 5.90
N SER A 215 13.27 -22.15 5.79
CA SER A 215 13.87 -23.11 6.72
C SER A 215 13.56 -22.91 8.22
N GLY A 216 12.40 -23.39 8.68
CA GLY A 216 12.17 -23.90 10.05
C GLY A 216 12.29 -22.94 11.24
N ASP A 217 12.88 -21.77 11.08
CA ASP A 217 12.96 -20.74 12.12
C ASP A 217 11.68 -19.93 12.10
N PHE A 218 10.96 -19.96 13.22
CA PHE A 218 9.75 -19.19 13.50
C PHE A 218 10.03 -17.67 13.65
N ARG A 219 11.08 -17.16 12.99
CA ARG A 219 11.45 -15.75 12.98
C ARG A 219 10.79 -15.08 11.77
N TRP A 220 9.68 -14.42 12.07
CA TRP A 220 8.84 -13.71 11.12
C TRP A 220 9.50 -12.39 10.69
N GLY A 221 9.43 -12.06 9.39
CA GLY A 221 10.09 -10.95 8.72
C GLY A 221 11.09 -11.38 7.62
N PRO A 222 11.02 -10.83 6.39
CA PRO A 222 12.08 -10.99 5.39
C PRO A 222 13.42 -10.53 5.96
N LYS A 223 14.51 -11.27 5.72
CA LYS A 223 15.84 -10.98 6.27
C LYS A 223 16.30 -9.55 5.95
N GLU A 224 15.94 -9.05 4.77
CA GLU A 224 16.21 -7.69 4.31
C GLU A 224 15.59 -6.64 5.24
N CYS A 225 14.36 -6.89 5.72
CA CYS A 225 13.62 -5.98 6.60
C CYS A 225 14.31 -5.84 7.97
N THR A 226 14.87 -6.94 8.48
CA THR A 226 15.58 -6.99 9.77
C THR A 226 16.98 -6.37 9.77
N ARG A 227 17.48 -5.88 8.62
CA ARG A 227 18.77 -5.16 8.57
C ARG A 227 18.69 -3.77 9.21
N ILE A 228 17.50 -3.20 9.31
CA ILE A 228 17.21 -1.97 10.05
C ILE A 228 16.83 -2.39 11.47
N ALA A 229 17.57 -1.90 12.48
CA ALA A 229 17.40 -2.33 13.87
C ALA A 229 16.00 -2.01 14.42
N GLU A 230 15.43 -0.89 14.02
CA GLU A 230 14.12 -0.43 14.45
C GLU A 230 13.00 -1.28 13.84
N ASN A 231 13.18 -1.79 12.61
CA ASN A 231 12.27 -2.77 12.03
C ASN A 231 12.32 -4.10 12.82
N ALA A 232 13.51 -4.54 13.25
CA ALA A 232 13.64 -5.73 14.08
C ALA A 232 12.92 -5.56 15.45
N ARG A 233 13.00 -4.38 16.07
CA ARG A 233 12.25 -4.06 17.29
C ARG A 233 10.73 -4.02 17.05
N GLY A 234 10.29 -3.41 15.96
CA GLY A 234 8.88 -3.40 15.58
C GLY A 234 8.33 -4.81 15.32
N LEU A 235 9.11 -5.68 14.66
CA LEU A 235 8.79 -7.09 14.47
C LEU A 235 8.72 -7.84 15.80
N GLU A 236 9.63 -7.58 16.74
CA GLU A 236 9.56 -8.16 18.08
C GLU A 236 8.26 -7.75 18.81
N ASN A 237 7.87 -6.48 18.75
CA ASN A 237 6.59 -6.01 19.30
C ASN A 237 5.39 -6.70 18.65
N THR A 238 5.48 -6.91 17.33
CA THR A 238 4.45 -7.62 16.55
C THR A 238 4.37 -9.10 16.94
N GLN A 239 5.50 -9.75 17.13
CA GLN A 239 5.57 -11.13 17.59
C GLN A 239 4.98 -11.29 18.99
N ARG A 240 5.22 -10.34 19.89
CA ARG A 240 4.63 -10.31 21.24
C ARG A 240 3.10 -10.22 21.21
N LEU A 241 2.53 -9.44 20.27
CA LEU A 241 1.06 -9.36 20.09
C LEU A 241 0.45 -10.74 19.82
N TYR A 242 1.13 -11.53 19.00
CA TYR A 242 0.65 -12.86 18.60
C TYR A 242 1.27 -14.02 19.39
N ALA A 243 2.06 -13.73 20.42
CA ALA A 243 2.69 -14.76 21.23
C ALA A 243 1.59 -15.58 21.92
N ARG A 244 1.48 -16.86 21.58
CA ARG A 244 0.62 -17.80 22.28
C ARG A 244 1.46 -18.53 23.32
N GLY A 245 0.97 -18.59 24.56
CA GLY A 245 1.56 -19.47 25.57
C GLY A 245 1.14 -20.92 25.28
N GLY A 246 2.10 -21.78 24.93
CA GLY A 246 1.85 -23.22 24.79
C GLY A 246 3.02 -23.95 24.16
N ALA A 247 3.55 -24.95 24.86
CA ALA A 247 4.54 -25.88 24.33
C ALA A 247 3.98 -26.65 23.12
N ALA A 248 4.90 -27.01 22.21
CA ALA A 248 4.66 -27.87 21.06
C ALA A 248 4.06 -29.24 21.43
#